data_AF-A0A8S9YNT0-F1
#
_entry.id   AF-A0A8S9YNT0-F1
#
_cell.length_a   1.000
_cell.length_b   1.000
_cell.length_c   1.000
_cell.angle_alpha   90.00
_cell.angle_beta   90.00
_cell.angle_gamma   90.00
#
_symmetry.space_group_name_H-M   'P 1'
#
loop_
_entity.id
_entity.type
_entity.pdbx_description
1 polymer ?
#
loop_
_entity_poly.entity_id
_entity_poly.type
_entity_poly.pdbx_seq_one_letter_code
_entity_poly.pdbx_strand_id
1 'polypeptide(L)'
;MQLRKLATRPTDPKVCQQRLLHRIHGLNSSVIQLCGSGAHDDEVAQILIEADQAMEQSESAMHQLDLKLNRMKHSEDIILSPTEWSHAWRSHLRRGTSTCPICLCTWTANRERVLLSCSHTFHKVCLERLELMRGQASDDEQQPVIISCPICRWAGYRKLKIPGLDGLLLD
;
A
#
# COMPACT_ATOMS: atom_id res chain seq x y z
N MET A 1 -19.02 28.94 -4.76
CA MET A 1 -18.59 27.54 -4.61
C MET A 1 -18.48 27.21 -3.13
N GLN A 2 -19.47 26.51 -2.56
CA GLN A 2 -19.44 26.10 -1.16
C GLN A 2 -18.45 24.95 -0.99
N LEU A 3 -17.34 25.20 -0.29
CA LEU A 3 -16.44 24.16 0.19
C LEU A 3 -17.24 23.25 1.13
N ARG A 4 -17.65 22.07 0.65
CA ARG A 4 -18.15 21.00 1.51
C ARG A 4 -17.04 20.70 2.52
N LYS A 5 -17.26 21.09 3.78
CA LYS A 5 -16.37 20.79 4.90
C LYS A 5 -16.11 19.29 4.87
N LEU A 6 -14.89 18.89 4.50
CA LEU A 6 -14.45 17.51 4.62
C LEU A 6 -14.65 17.15 6.10
N ALA A 7 -15.61 16.26 6.36
CA ALA A 7 -15.91 15.83 7.72
C ALA A 7 -14.60 15.30 8.31
N THR A 8 -14.08 15.99 9.32
CA THR A 8 -12.87 15.57 10.00
C THR A 8 -13.09 14.15 10.52
N ARG A 9 -12.13 13.27 10.24
CA ARG A 9 -12.18 11.89 10.71
C ARG A 9 -12.39 11.93 12.23
N PRO A 10 -13.47 11.32 12.77
CA PRO A 10 -13.66 11.26 14.21
C PRO A 10 -12.44 10.60 14.85
N THR A 11 -11.86 11.25 15.86
CA THR A 11 -10.64 10.78 16.53
C THR A 11 -10.90 9.54 17.38
N ASP A 12 -12.15 9.35 17.83
CA ASP A 12 -12.59 8.20 18.60
C ASP A 12 -12.83 6.96 17.70
N PRO A 13 -12.09 5.86 17.93
CA PRO A 13 -12.27 4.60 17.20
C PRO A 13 -13.72 4.07 17.22
N LYS A 14 -14.45 4.22 18.33
CA LYS A 14 -15.83 3.73 18.47
C LYS A 14 -16.78 4.52 17.59
N VAL A 15 -16.62 5.84 17.54
CA VAL A 15 -17.41 6.72 16.68
C VAL A 15 -17.14 6.44 15.19
N CYS A 16 -15.88 6.14 14.84
CA CYS A 16 -15.52 5.75 13.48
C CYS A 16 -16.16 4.40 13.09
N GLN A 17 -16.11 3.41 13.99
CA GLN A 17 -16.72 2.10 13.79
C GLN A 17 -18.24 2.24 13.61
N GLN A 18 -18.90 3.04 14.44
CA GLN A 18 -20.35 3.19 14.41
C GLN A 18 -20.83 3.92 13.15
N ARG A 19 -20.09 4.93 12.66
CA ARG A 19 -20.36 5.55 11.35
C ARG A 19 -20.16 4.59 10.18
N LEU A 20 -19.14 3.73 10.24
CA LEU A 20 -18.90 2.72 9.20
C LEU A 20 -20.03 1.69 9.17
N LEU A 21 -20.39 1.13 10.33
CA LEU A 21 -21.49 0.18 10.45
C LEU A 21 -22.82 0.77 9.99
N HIS A 22 -23.09 2.04 10.32
CA HIS A 22 -24.28 2.75 9.85
C HIS A 22 -24.29 2.88 8.32
N ARG A 23 -23.15 3.21 7.68
CA ARG A 23 -23.06 3.26 6.21
C ARG A 23 -23.26 1.88 5.58
N ILE A 24 -22.64 0.84 6.12
CA ILE A 24 -22.79 -0.54 5.63
C ILE A 24 -24.24 -0.99 5.74
N HIS A 25 -24.89 -0.72 6.89
CA HIS A 25 -26.29 -1.04 7.08
C HIS A 25 -27.19 -0.31 6.08
N GLY A 26 -26.94 0.98 5.83
CA GLY A 26 -27.66 1.74 4.80
C GLY A 26 -27.54 1.11 3.41
N LEU A 27 -26.34 0.71 3.01
CA LEU A 27 -26.10 0.03 1.73
C LEU A 27 -26.80 -1.33 1.65
N ASN A 28 -26.68 -2.15 2.69
CA ASN A 28 -27.34 -3.46 2.74
C ASN A 28 -28.87 -3.34 2.70
N SER A 29 -29.44 -2.35 3.39
CA SER A 29 -30.88 -2.09 3.35
C SER A 29 -31.35 -1.72 1.94
N SER A 30 -30.59 -0.89 1.21
CA SER A 30 -30.90 -0.56 -0.18
C SER A 30 -30.85 -1.80 -1.08
N VAL A 31 -29.83 -2.65 -0.93
CA VAL A 31 -29.68 -3.90 -1.71
C VAL A 31 -30.83 -4.88 -1.45
N ILE A 32 -31.20 -5.07 -0.18
CA ILE A 32 -32.30 -5.97 0.20
C ILE A 32 -33.64 -5.49 -0.38
N GLN A 33 -33.88 -4.18 -0.37
CA GLN A 33 -35.09 -3.59 -0.92
C GLN A 33 -35.22 -3.88 -2.42
N LEU A 34 -34.11 -3.84 -3.16
CA LEU A 34 -34.06 -4.12 -4.60
C LEU A 34 -34.23 -5.59 -4.95
N CYS A 35 -33.71 -6.50 -4.14
CA CYS A 35 -33.93 -7.93 -4.34
C CYS A 35 -35.37 -8.37 -4.03
N GLY A 36 -36.12 -7.55 -3.27
CA GLY A 36 -37.51 -7.83 -2.88
C GLY A 36 -38.57 -7.22 -3.81
N SER A 37 -38.26 -6.12 -4.49
CA SER A 37 -39.06 -5.59 -5.61
C SER A 37 -38.62 -6.28 -6.90
N GLY A 38 -39.52 -6.57 -7.82
CA GLY A 38 -39.15 -7.00 -9.18
C GLY A 38 -38.47 -5.86 -9.95
N ALA A 39 -37.27 -5.47 -9.51
CA ALA A 39 -36.52 -4.35 -10.03
C ALA A 39 -36.25 -4.59 -11.53
N HIS A 40 -36.60 -3.59 -12.34
CA HIS A 40 -36.28 -3.61 -13.76
C HIS A 40 -34.75 -3.54 -13.94
N ASP A 41 -34.22 -4.22 -14.95
CA ASP A 41 -32.77 -4.33 -15.21
C ASP A 41 -32.04 -2.98 -15.19
N ASP A 42 -32.73 -1.90 -15.58
CA ASP A 42 -32.22 -0.52 -15.59
C ASP A 42 -31.89 0.02 -14.17
N GLU A 43 -32.66 -0.35 -13.15
CA GLU A 43 -32.44 0.11 -11.76
C GLU A 43 -31.23 -0.58 -11.13
N VAL A 44 -31.05 -1.88 -11.43
CA VAL A 44 -29.86 -2.64 -11.03
C VAL A 44 -28.62 -2.10 -11.74
N ALA A 45 -28.72 -1.79 -13.04
CA ALA A 45 -27.62 -1.22 -13.81
C ALA A 45 -27.17 0.15 -13.27
N GLN A 46 -28.13 1.02 -12.92
CA GLN A 46 -27.85 2.34 -12.36
C GLN A 46 -27.03 2.25 -11.06
N ILE A 47 -27.30 1.26 -10.22
CA ILE A 47 -26.60 1.09 -8.94
C ILE A 47 -25.20 0.51 -9.12
N LEU A 48 -25.00 -0.41 -10.08
CA LEU A 48 -23.67 -0.90 -10.42
C LEU A 48 -22.79 0.26 -10.93
N ILE A 49 -23.36 1.14 -11.75
CA ILE A 49 -22.68 2.36 -12.21
C ILE A 49 -22.33 3.26 -11.01
N GLU A 50 -23.25 3.47 -10.08
CA GLU A 50 -22.98 4.27 -8.87
C GLU A 50 -21.90 3.64 -7.97
N ALA A 51 -21.87 2.32 -7.86
CA ALA A 51 -20.85 1.59 -7.11
C ALA A 51 -19.47 1.74 -7.76
N ASP A 52 -19.38 1.56 -9.08
CA ASP A 52 -18.14 1.73 -9.83
C ASP A 52 -17.61 3.16 -9.73
N GLN A 53 -18.49 4.16 -9.90
CA GLN A 53 -18.13 5.57 -9.71
C GLN A 53 -17.65 5.87 -8.29
N ALA A 54 -18.29 5.29 -7.27
CA ALA A 54 -17.87 5.47 -5.88
C ALA A 54 -16.50 4.80 -5.60
N MET A 55 -16.21 3.66 -6.22
CA MET A 55 -14.91 3.00 -6.15
C MET A 55 -13.84 3.84 -6.85
N GLU A 56 -14.09 4.29 -8.08
CA GLU A 56 -13.17 5.13 -8.85
C GLU A 56 -12.85 6.44 -8.12
N GLN A 57 -13.84 7.08 -7.49
CA GLN A 57 -13.63 8.26 -6.66
C GLN A 57 -12.77 7.94 -5.43
N SER A 58 -12.96 6.78 -4.82
CA SER A 58 -12.17 6.34 -3.66
C SER A 58 -10.72 6.05 -4.04
N GLU A 59 -10.50 5.37 -5.17
CA GLU A 59 -9.17 5.11 -5.72
C GLU A 59 -8.45 6.41 -6.09
N SER A 60 -9.14 7.32 -6.78
CA SER A 60 -8.60 8.65 -7.13
C SER A 60 -8.22 9.46 -5.88
N ALA A 61 -9.07 9.46 -4.85
CA ALA A 61 -8.77 10.15 -3.60
C ALA A 61 -7.56 9.53 -2.88
N MET A 62 -7.47 8.20 -2.86
CA MET A 62 -6.34 7.48 -2.26
C MET A 62 -5.04 7.76 -3.02
N HIS A 63 -5.06 7.72 -4.36
CA HIS A 63 -3.92 8.06 -5.21
C HIS A 63 -3.46 9.51 -4.99
N GLN A 64 -4.38 10.46 -4.90
CA GLN A 64 -4.05 11.86 -4.60
C GLN A 64 -3.40 12.03 -3.22
N LEU A 65 -3.85 11.27 -2.21
CA LEU A 65 -3.23 11.26 -0.88
C LEU A 65 -1.84 10.64 -0.91
N ASP A 66 -1.65 9.54 -1.63
CA ASP A 66 -0.34 8.90 -1.82
C ASP A 66 0.64 9.87 -2.49
N LEU A 67 0.21 10.58 -3.54
CA LEU A 67 1.02 11.62 -4.18
C LEU A 67 1.38 12.76 -3.22
N LYS A 68 0.44 13.24 -2.42
CA LYS A 68 0.67 14.33 -1.45
C LYS A 68 1.60 13.91 -0.31
N LEU A 69 1.43 12.69 0.22
CA LEU A 69 2.27 12.15 1.28
C LEU A 69 3.68 11.80 0.78
N ASN A 70 3.80 11.31 -0.46
CA ASN A 70 5.09 10.95 -1.03
C ASN A 70 5.89 12.15 -1.52
N ARG A 71 5.24 13.25 -1.95
CA ARG A 71 5.93 14.52 -2.25
C ARG A 71 6.60 15.14 -1.02
N MET A 72 6.17 14.76 0.19
CA MET A 72 6.81 15.15 1.45
C MET A 72 7.99 14.25 1.87
N LYS A 73 8.32 13.19 1.11
CA LYS A 73 9.40 12.25 1.44
C LYS A 73 10.35 11.90 0.29
N HIS A 74 10.36 12.68 -0.79
CA HIS A 74 11.52 12.70 -1.70
C HIS A 74 12.60 13.61 -1.11
N SER A 75 13.34 13.05 -0.16
CA SER A 75 14.71 13.49 0.08
C SER A 75 15.57 12.35 -0.45
N GLU A 76 16.14 12.51 -1.63
CA GLU A 76 17.12 11.57 -2.18
C GLU A 76 18.31 11.35 -1.19
N ASP A 77 18.52 12.24 -0.21
CA ASP A 77 19.79 12.32 0.56
C ASP A 77 19.73 11.98 2.07
N ILE A 78 18.63 11.46 2.65
CA ILE A 78 18.66 10.98 4.05
C ILE A 78 19.46 9.69 4.18
N ILE A 79 20.76 9.75 4.47
CA ILE A 79 21.50 8.56 4.88
C ILE A 79 20.89 8.07 6.21
N LEU A 80 20.25 6.89 6.19
CA LEU A 80 19.78 6.24 7.43
C LEU A 80 20.99 5.98 8.31
N SER A 81 20.88 6.42 9.56
CA SER A 81 21.88 6.17 10.59
C SER A 81 22.01 4.67 10.88
N PRO A 82 23.16 4.21 11.40
CA PRO A 82 23.34 2.80 11.80
C PRO A 82 22.28 2.30 12.80
N THR A 83 21.78 3.19 13.67
CA THR A 83 20.74 2.86 14.66
C THR A 83 19.38 2.62 14.00
N GLU A 84 19.02 3.38 12.96
CA GLU A 84 17.80 3.16 12.18
C GLU A 84 17.85 1.86 11.38
N TRP A 85 19.00 1.53 10.78
CA TRP A 85 19.19 0.23 10.14
C TRP A 85 19.13 -0.92 11.14
N SER A 86 19.68 -0.73 12.33
CA SER A 86 19.56 -1.71 13.42
C SER A 86 18.10 -1.93 13.83
N HIS A 87 17.29 -0.88 13.85
CA HIS A 87 15.85 -1.01 14.09
C HIS A 87 15.18 -1.83 12.97
N ALA A 88 15.46 -1.48 11.70
CA ALA A 88 14.90 -2.18 10.55
C ALA A 88 15.30 -3.67 10.55
N TRP A 89 16.54 -3.98 10.92
CA TRP A 89 17.06 -5.33 11.07
C TRP A 89 16.34 -6.11 12.16
N ARG A 90 16.21 -5.55 13.37
CA ARG A 90 15.43 -6.18 14.46
C ARG A 90 13.99 -6.44 14.07
N SER A 91 13.37 -5.49 13.36
CA SER A 91 12.01 -5.64 12.84
C SER A 91 11.90 -6.75 11.79
N HIS A 92 12.90 -6.89 10.91
CA HIS A 92 13.00 -8.00 9.97
C HIS A 92 13.11 -9.35 10.70
N LEU A 93 14.02 -9.46 11.68
CA LEU A 93 14.19 -10.69 12.48
C LEU A 93 12.91 -11.10 13.21
N ARG A 94 12.19 -10.15 13.83
CA ARG A 94 10.91 -10.43 14.50
C ARG A 94 9.83 -10.96 13.56
N ARG A 95 9.85 -10.57 12.28
CA ARG A 95 8.89 -11.08 11.28
C ARG A 95 9.15 -12.53 10.90
N GLY A 96 10.39 -13.01 11.05
CA GLY A 96 10.74 -14.41 10.82
C GLY A 96 10.44 -14.92 9.41
N THR A 97 10.40 -14.03 8.41
CA THR A 97 10.14 -14.43 7.03
C THR A 97 11.26 -15.31 6.53
N SER A 98 10.97 -16.53 6.07
CA SER A 98 11.93 -17.51 5.53
C SER A 98 12.01 -17.53 4.00
N THR A 99 11.12 -16.81 3.33
CA THR A 99 10.96 -16.78 1.88
C THR A 99 10.85 -15.38 1.33
N CYS A 100 11.27 -15.19 0.09
CA CYS A 100 11.07 -13.94 -0.64
C CYS A 100 9.59 -13.72 -0.97
N PRO A 101 8.98 -12.59 -0.56
CA PRO A 101 7.56 -12.33 -0.84
C PRO A 101 7.24 -12.10 -2.32
N ILE A 102 8.25 -11.85 -3.17
CA ILE A 102 8.04 -11.62 -4.61
C ILE A 102 8.04 -12.94 -5.39
N CYS A 103 9.01 -13.82 -5.14
CA CYS A 103 9.14 -15.09 -5.89
C CYS A 103 8.76 -16.34 -5.09
N LEU A 104 8.43 -16.19 -3.81
CA LEU A 104 8.06 -17.26 -2.87
C LEU A 104 9.15 -18.32 -2.63
N CYS A 105 10.36 -18.16 -3.18
CA CYS A 105 11.49 -19.04 -2.89
C CYS A 105 12.10 -18.76 -1.51
N THR A 106 12.63 -19.78 -0.86
CA THR A 106 13.41 -19.67 0.38
C THR A 106 14.66 -18.82 0.21
N TRP A 107 15.17 -18.29 1.32
CA TRP A 107 16.49 -17.66 1.33
C TRP A 107 17.56 -18.70 1.00
N THR A 108 18.49 -18.32 0.13
CA THR A 108 19.61 -19.16 -0.28
C THR A 108 20.88 -18.32 -0.27
N ALA A 109 22.01 -18.94 0.07
CA ALA A 109 23.32 -18.25 0.09
C ALA A 109 23.68 -17.61 -1.25
N ASN A 110 23.21 -18.21 -2.36
CA ASN A 110 23.54 -17.80 -3.71
C ASN A 110 22.72 -16.60 -4.22
N ARG A 111 21.76 -16.09 -3.44
CA ARG A 111 20.93 -14.94 -3.85
C ARG A 111 21.12 -13.78 -2.89
N GLU A 112 21.62 -12.66 -3.41
CA GLU A 112 21.71 -11.42 -2.67
C GLU A 112 20.32 -11.00 -2.16
N ARG A 113 20.27 -10.58 -0.90
CA ARG A 113 19.06 -10.06 -0.26
C ARG A 113 19.20 -8.56 -0.01
N VAL A 114 18.06 -7.88 0.00
CA VAL A 114 17.97 -6.46 0.31
C VAL A 114 16.94 -6.25 1.41
N LEU A 115 17.35 -5.56 2.48
CA LEU A 115 16.47 -5.05 3.52
C LEU A 115 16.05 -3.63 3.16
N LEU A 116 14.74 -3.37 3.16
CA LEU A 116 14.20 -2.04 2.98
C LEU A 116 14.13 -1.27 4.30
N SER A 117 14.16 0.06 4.24
CA SER A 117 13.98 0.93 5.42
C SER A 117 12.64 0.70 6.15
N CYS A 118 11.62 0.18 5.45
CA CYS A 118 10.36 -0.26 6.04
C CYS A 118 10.42 -1.66 6.70
N SER A 119 11.62 -2.22 6.89
CA SER A 119 11.89 -3.51 7.53
C SER A 119 11.42 -4.76 6.76
N HIS A 120 11.21 -4.67 5.45
CA HIS A 120 10.87 -5.82 4.60
C HIS A 120 12.06 -6.26 3.76
N THR A 121 12.18 -7.58 3.54
CA THR A 121 13.33 -8.17 2.87
C THR A 121 12.92 -8.89 1.59
N PHE A 122 13.73 -8.75 0.54
CA PHE A 122 13.52 -9.37 -0.77
C PHE A 122 14.83 -9.89 -1.34
N HIS A 123 14.78 -10.78 -2.34
CA HIS A 123 15.93 -10.96 -3.21
C HIS A 123 16.16 -9.67 -4.00
N LYS A 124 17.42 -9.25 -4.13
CA LYS A 124 17.82 -8.05 -4.86
C LYS A 124 17.24 -8.05 -6.29
N VAL A 125 17.46 -9.13 -7.02
CA VAL A 125 16.97 -9.29 -8.41
C VAL A 125 15.45 -9.24 -8.50
N CYS A 126 14.74 -9.82 -7.53
CA CYS A 126 13.28 -9.80 -7.51
C CYS A 126 12.74 -8.38 -7.30
N LEU A 127 13.37 -7.60 -6.41
CA LEU A 127 12.98 -6.23 -6.17
C LEU A 127 13.31 -5.33 -7.38
N GLU A 128 14.52 -5.43 -7.92
CA GLU A 128 14.95 -4.64 -9.09
C GLU A 128 14.03 -4.89 -10.30
N ARG A 129 13.63 -6.14 -10.55
CA ARG A 129 12.70 -6.45 -11.64
C ARG A 129 11.33 -5.82 -11.42
N LEU A 130 10.84 -5.83 -10.19
CA LEU A 130 9.56 -5.22 -9.86
C LEU A 130 9.59 -3.70 -10.03
N GLU A 131 10.68 -3.05 -9.61
CA GLU A 131 10.88 -1.61 -9.79
C GLU A 131 10.92 -1.24 -11.27
N LEU A 132 11.64 -2.02 -12.08
CA LEU A 132 11.70 -1.82 -13.53
C LEU A 132 10.31 -1.93 -14.18
N MET A 133 9.53 -2.96 -13.83
CA MET A 133 8.17 -3.12 -14.37
C MET A 133 7.26 -1.96 -13.98
N ARG A 134 7.41 -1.42 -12.76
CA ARG A 134 6.65 -0.24 -12.33
C ARG A 134 7.09 1.03 -13.05
N GLY A 135 8.37 1.15 -13.35
CA GLY A 135 8.94 2.26 -14.13
C GLY A 135 8.52 2.28 -15.60
N GLN A 136 8.13 1.14 -16.15
CA GLN A 136 7.71 1.00 -17.56
C GLN A 136 6.19 1.14 -17.75
N ALA A 137 5.40 1.18 -16.67
CA ALA A 137 3.94 1.18 -16.74
C ALA A 137 3.31 2.57 -16.96
N SER A 138 4.11 3.64 -17.04
CA SER A 138 3.65 5.00 -17.30
C SER A 138 4.06 5.43 -18.72
N ASP A 139 3.17 5.23 -19.69
CA ASP A 139 3.25 5.90 -21.01
C ASP A 139 2.88 7.40 -20.92
N ASP A 140 2.41 7.84 -19.74
CA ASP A 140 2.06 9.21 -19.45
C ASP A 140 3.27 9.91 -18.80
N GLU A 141 4.00 10.71 -19.59
CA GLU A 141 5.23 11.42 -19.17
C GLU A 141 5.02 12.34 -17.95
N GLN A 142 3.77 12.69 -17.62
CA GLN A 142 3.44 13.56 -16.50
C GLN A 142 3.20 12.83 -15.17
N GLN A 143 3.10 11.50 -15.15
CA GLN A 143 2.80 10.75 -13.92
C GLN A 143 4.09 10.19 -13.28
N PRO A 144 4.52 10.69 -12.10
CA PRO A 144 5.72 10.16 -11.44
C PRO A 144 5.53 8.71 -11.05
N VAL A 145 6.47 7.85 -11.45
CA VAL A 145 6.54 6.44 -11.04
C VAL A 145 6.83 6.38 -9.54
N ILE A 146 5.86 5.88 -8.78
CA ILE A 146 6.02 5.70 -7.33
C ILE A 146 6.58 4.31 -7.06
N ILE A 147 7.86 4.26 -6.68
CA ILE A 147 8.48 3.04 -6.16
C ILE A 147 8.08 2.86 -4.69
N SER A 148 7.33 1.79 -4.42
CA SER A 148 6.79 1.47 -3.10
C SER A 148 6.97 0.01 -2.71
N CYS A 149 7.13 -0.24 -1.40
CA CYS A 149 7.35 -1.57 -0.86
C CYS A 149 6.18 -2.50 -1.23
N PRO A 150 6.43 -3.72 -1.74
CA PRO A 150 5.36 -4.65 -2.13
C PRO A 150 4.45 -5.09 -0.98
N ILE A 151 4.97 -5.09 0.26
CA ILE A 151 4.25 -5.57 1.43
C ILE A 151 3.46 -4.44 2.09
N CYS A 152 4.12 -3.32 2.39
CA CYS A 152 3.53 -2.25 3.21
C CYS A 152 3.25 -0.96 2.45
N ARG A 153 3.52 -0.92 1.14
CA ARG A 153 3.32 0.24 0.26
C ARG A 153 4.07 1.50 0.67
N TRP A 154 5.03 1.40 1.59
CA TRP A 154 5.93 2.50 1.93
C TRP A 154 6.73 2.92 0.70
N ALA A 155 6.54 4.17 0.25
CA ALA A 155 7.25 4.72 -0.91
C ALA A 155 8.60 5.32 -0.51
N GLY A 156 9.50 5.48 -1.49
CA GLY A 156 10.80 6.11 -1.28
C GLY A 156 11.65 5.37 -0.25
N TYR A 157 11.53 4.04 -0.19
CA TYR A 157 12.33 3.23 0.72
C TYR A 157 13.81 3.28 0.35
N ARG A 158 14.67 3.07 1.34
CA ARG A 158 16.11 2.84 1.12
C ARG A 158 16.40 1.35 1.16
N LYS A 159 17.50 0.94 0.53
CA LYS A 159 17.92 -0.46 0.41
C LYS A 159 19.26 -0.65 1.13
N LEU A 160 19.33 -1.65 1.98
CA LEU A 160 20.57 -2.16 2.54
C LEU A 160 20.79 -3.58 2.01
N LYS A 161 21.96 -3.85 1.42
CA LYS A 161 22.33 -5.22 1.03
C LYS A 161 22.63 -6.01 2.30
N ILE A 162 22.08 -7.22 2.37
CA ILE A 162 22.29 -8.12 3.51
C ILE A 162 22.78 -9.49 2.98
N PRO A 163 23.64 -10.21 3.72
CA PRO A 163 24.18 -11.50 3.29
C PRO A 163 23.07 -12.52 3.01
N GLY A 164 23.33 -13.54 2.18
CA GLY A 164 22.35 -14.53 1.72
C GLY A 164 21.86 -15.54 2.78
N LEU A 165 22.56 -15.62 3.91
CA LEU A 165 22.17 -16.38 5.10
C LEU A 165 22.20 -15.42 6.30
N ASP A 166 21.24 -15.57 7.23
CA ASP A 166 21.18 -14.80 8.48
C ASP A 166 22.30 -15.28 9.43
N GLY A 167 23.53 -14.95 9.06
CA GLY A 167 24.74 -15.28 9.81
C GLY A 167 25.65 -14.06 9.84
N LEU A 168 25.71 -13.44 11.03
CA LEU A 168 26.72 -12.47 11.47
C LEU A 168 26.70 -11.11 10.78
N LEU A 169 25.87 -10.20 11.29
CA LEU A 169 26.28 -8.80 11.42
C LEU A 169 25.47 -8.12 12.53
N LEU A 170 26.21 -7.51 13.46
CA LEU A 170 25.81 -6.79 14.68
C LEU A 170 25.73 -7.66 15.95
N ASP A 171 26.90 -8.11 16.43
CA ASP A 171 27.27 -7.89 17.83
C ASP A 171 27.82 -6.46 17.98
#